data_AF-F1A0T2-F1
#
_entry.id   AF-F1A0T2-F1
#
_cell.length_a   1.000
_cell.length_b   1.000
_cell.length_c   1.000
_cell.angle_alpha   90.00
_cell.angle_beta   90.00
_cell.angle_gamma   90.00
#
_symmetry.space_group_name_H-M   'P 1'
#
loop_
_entity.id
_entity.type
_entity.pdbx_description
1 polymer ?
#
loop_
_entity_poly.entity_id
_entity_poly.type
_entity_poly.pdbx_seq_one_letter_code
_entity_poly.pdbx_strand_id
1 'polypeptide(L)'
;MQIEVSGIFRLLTKPDKGFYFDSNTKFFKAQDSQTIMKLNSNDRYRVEDILNTYGNSVSAIQLNWVDYKLTSGNSVFTMSENKISGNVTIDYLFISLPDPAFCPIVLTQINCQNNTVATYQRAATRCQSFNGCAKKGVCPLSVVKCPNGYNLASVPSKPNGCPRYYCDPSFLSN
;
A
#
# COMPACT_ATOMS: atom_id res chain seq x y z
N MET A 1 5.34 -7.72 -34.38
CA MET A 1 5.54 -7.80 -32.92
C MET A 1 4.52 -6.87 -32.29
N GLN A 2 3.53 -7.42 -31.59
CA GLN A 2 2.48 -6.62 -30.95
C GLN A 2 2.92 -6.33 -29.52
N ILE A 3 3.02 -5.05 -29.16
CA ILE A 3 3.34 -4.63 -27.80
C ILE A 3 2.04 -4.64 -27.00
N GLU A 4 1.98 -5.51 -25.99
CA GLU A 4 0.83 -5.58 -25.08
C GLU A 4 1.17 -4.81 -23.78
N VAL A 5 0.38 -3.79 -23.46
CA VAL A 5 0.51 -3.04 -22.22
C VAL A 5 -0.23 -3.80 -21.11
N SER A 6 0.51 -4.51 -20.27
CA SER A 6 -0.07 -5.36 -19.22
C SER A 6 -0.57 -4.60 -17.98
N GLY A 7 -0.30 -3.30 -17.86
CA GLY A 7 -0.83 -2.48 -16.77
C GLY A 7 -0.18 -1.09 -16.68
N ILE A 8 -0.84 -0.21 -15.92
CA ILE A 8 -0.33 1.13 -15.58
C ILE A 8 0.19 1.09 -14.16
N PHE A 9 1.42 1.54 -13.96
CA PHE A 9 2.04 1.60 -12.63
C PHE A 9 2.42 3.04 -12.27
N ARG A 10 2.27 3.41 -11.00
CA ARG A 10 2.71 4.71 -10.46
C ARG A 10 3.70 4.51 -9.33
N LEU A 11 4.76 5.31 -9.32
CA LEU A 11 5.77 5.31 -8.26
C LEU A 11 5.13 5.66 -6.91
N LEU A 12 5.30 4.77 -5.93
CA LEU A 12 5.07 5.05 -4.52
C LEU A 12 6.27 5.85 -3.99
N THR A 13 6.09 7.15 -3.83
CA THR A 13 7.17 8.09 -3.50
C THR A 13 7.72 7.86 -2.09
N LYS A 14 9.04 7.74 -1.94
CA LYS A 14 9.69 7.83 -0.62
C LYS A 14 10.11 9.28 -0.38
N PRO A 15 9.60 9.96 0.66
CA PRO A 15 9.88 11.40 0.88
C PRO A 15 11.37 11.74 1.02
N ASP A 16 12.15 10.78 1.52
CA ASP A 16 13.58 10.87 1.77
C ASP A 16 14.46 10.42 0.60
N LYS A 17 13.86 9.92 -0.49
CA LYS A 17 14.60 9.32 -1.61
C LYS A 17 13.98 9.65 -2.97
N GLY A 18 14.67 10.49 -3.75
CA GLY A 18 14.29 10.78 -5.13
C GLY A 18 14.53 9.58 -6.04
N PHE A 19 13.61 9.32 -6.99
CA PHE A 19 13.79 8.27 -8.00
C PHE A 19 14.62 8.79 -9.17
N TYR A 20 15.71 8.09 -9.49
CA TYR A 20 16.53 8.33 -10.67
C TYR A 20 16.42 7.11 -11.59
N PHE A 21 15.94 7.34 -12.81
CA PHE A 21 15.81 6.31 -13.84
C PHE A 21 16.96 6.41 -14.83
N ASP A 22 17.65 5.30 -15.03
CA ASP A 22 18.70 5.16 -16.04
C ASP A 22 18.62 3.83 -16.79
N SER A 23 19.51 3.63 -17.75
CA SER A 23 19.58 2.40 -18.56
C SER A 23 19.93 1.14 -17.76
N ASN A 24 20.45 1.29 -16.54
CA ASN A 24 20.82 0.19 -15.67
C ASN A 24 19.72 -0.17 -14.67
N THR A 25 18.65 0.63 -14.62
CA THR A 25 17.54 0.40 -13.70
C THR A 25 16.79 -0.87 -14.08
N LYS A 26 16.90 -1.90 -13.23
CA LYS A 26 16.20 -3.18 -13.38
C LYS A 26 14.93 -3.19 -12.56
N PHE A 27 13.87 -3.71 -13.17
CA PHE A 27 12.57 -3.87 -12.55
C PHE A 27 12.27 -5.34 -12.28
N PHE A 28 11.58 -5.58 -11.18
CA PHE A 28 11.23 -6.90 -10.70
C PHE A 28 9.77 -6.94 -10.28
N LYS A 29 9.18 -8.13 -10.32
CA LYS A 29 7.91 -8.46 -9.68
C LYS A 29 8.12 -9.61 -8.72
N ALA A 30 7.43 -9.59 -7.58
CA ALA A 30 7.37 -10.77 -6.74
C ALA A 30 6.37 -11.73 -7.37
N GLN A 31 6.77 -12.99 -7.50
CA GLN A 31 5.88 -14.08 -7.86
C GLN A 31 5.23 -14.67 -6.60
N ASP A 32 6.00 -14.72 -5.51
CA ASP A 32 5.59 -15.08 -4.16
C ASP A 32 6.55 -14.42 -3.14
N SER A 33 6.50 -14.80 -1.87
CA SER A 33 7.35 -14.21 -0.82
C SER A 33 8.85 -14.56 -0.95
N GLN A 34 9.22 -15.57 -1.73
CA GLN A 34 10.60 -16.06 -1.89
C GLN A 34 11.07 -16.09 -3.35
N THR A 35 10.23 -15.71 -4.30
CA THR A 35 10.55 -15.74 -5.73
C THR A 35 10.29 -14.38 -6.35
N ILE A 36 11.32 -13.84 -6.99
CA ILE A 36 11.23 -12.61 -7.79
C ILE A 36 11.54 -12.90 -9.24
N MET A 37 10.90 -12.17 -10.14
CA MET A 37 11.08 -12.25 -11.58
C MET A 37 11.53 -10.91 -12.11
N LYS A 38 12.61 -10.90 -12.89
CA LYS A 38 13.08 -9.70 -13.57
C LYS A 38 12.20 -9.42 -14.78
N LEU A 39 11.68 -8.20 -14.89
CA LEU A 39 10.85 -7.81 -16.02
C LEU A 39 11.67 -7.75 -17.32
N ASN A 40 10.99 -8.04 -18.43
CA ASN A 40 11.58 -8.12 -19.77
C ASN A 40 12.72 -9.16 -19.88
N SER A 41 12.70 -10.16 -18.99
CA SER A 41 13.58 -11.31 -19.01
C SER A 41 12.79 -12.56 -18.56
N ASN A 42 13.35 -13.74 -18.81
CA ASN A 42 12.88 -14.99 -18.22
C ASN A 42 13.58 -15.30 -16.89
N ASP A 43 14.46 -14.41 -16.42
CA ASP A 43 15.23 -14.60 -15.20
C ASP A 43 14.32 -14.59 -13.96
N ARG A 44 14.49 -15.63 -13.13
CA ARG A 44 13.86 -15.75 -11.82
C ARG A 44 14.92 -15.99 -10.78
N TYR A 45 14.70 -15.43 -9.60
CA TYR A 45 15.64 -15.54 -8.49
C TYR A 45 14.90 -15.92 -7.22
N ARG A 46 15.51 -16.81 -6.46
CA ARG A 46 15.04 -17.18 -5.14
C ARG A 46 15.70 -16.28 -4.10
N VAL A 47 14.89 -15.72 -3.23
CA VAL A 47 15.29 -14.83 -2.13
C VAL A 47 14.81 -15.41 -0.80
N GLU A 48 15.44 -15.02 0.29
CA GLU A 48 15.00 -15.42 1.63
C GLU A 48 13.77 -14.61 2.06
N ASP A 49 13.84 -13.28 1.84
CA ASP A 49 12.78 -12.34 2.17
C ASP A 49 12.85 -11.09 1.27
N ILE A 50 11.71 -10.40 1.15
CA ILE A 50 11.56 -9.13 0.44
C ILE A 50 11.21 -8.05 1.46
N LEU A 51 12.19 -7.23 1.81
CA LEU A 51 12.10 -6.22 2.85
C LEU A 51 11.51 -4.91 2.32
N ASN A 52 10.35 -4.56 2.86
CA ASN A 52 9.66 -3.30 2.66
C ASN A 52 10.07 -2.27 3.73
N THR A 53 10.64 -1.14 3.31
CA THR A 53 11.11 -0.07 4.20
C THR A 53 10.20 1.17 4.23
N TYR A 54 9.05 1.15 3.56
CA TYR A 54 8.18 2.33 3.45
C TYR A 54 7.64 2.82 4.80
N GLY A 55 7.47 1.93 5.78
CA GLY A 55 7.05 2.32 7.14
C GLY A 55 8.04 3.23 7.86
N ASN A 56 9.32 3.21 7.44
CA ASN A 56 10.36 4.05 8.03
C ASN A 56 10.30 5.49 7.47
N SER A 57 9.85 5.65 6.22
CA SER A 57 9.82 6.93 5.51
C SER A 57 8.44 7.62 5.54
N VAL A 58 7.36 6.85 5.74
CA VAL A 58 5.97 7.35 5.68
C VAL A 58 5.22 6.92 6.93
N SER A 59 5.06 7.83 7.88
CA SER A 59 4.26 7.59 9.08
C SER A 59 2.81 7.26 8.72
N ALA A 60 2.19 6.32 9.44
CA ALA A 60 0.80 5.90 9.23
C ALA A 60 0.50 5.36 7.82
N ILE A 61 1.50 4.96 7.03
CA ILE A 61 1.26 4.13 5.85
C ILE A 61 0.74 2.77 6.27
N GLN A 62 -0.21 2.23 5.51
CA GLN A 62 -0.77 0.92 5.77
C GLN A 62 0.20 -0.18 5.26
N LEU A 63 1.07 -0.69 6.12
CA LEU A 63 2.11 -1.67 5.75
C LEU A 63 1.54 -2.94 5.11
N ASN A 64 0.46 -3.50 5.67
CA ASN A 64 -0.16 -4.69 5.10
C ASN A 64 -0.75 -4.46 3.70
N TRP A 65 -1.09 -3.23 3.32
CA TRP A 65 -1.45 -2.90 1.93
C TRP A 65 -0.21 -2.89 1.03
N VAL A 66 0.91 -2.32 1.48
CA VAL A 66 2.17 -2.33 0.73
C VAL A 66 2.64 -3.78 0.50
N ASP A 67 2.61 -4.60 1.54
CA ASP A 67 3.02 -6.01 1.48
C ASP A 67 2.09 -6.84 0.58
N TYR A 68 0.78 -6.56 0.65
CA TYR A 68 -0.19 -7.14 -0.27
C TYR A 68 0.10 -6.75 -1.72
N LYS A 69 0.45 -5.49 -2.00
CA LYS A 69 0.81 -5.04 -3.35
C LYS A 69 2.08 -5.70 -3.88
N LEU A 70 3.06 -5.89 -3.00
CA LEU A 70 4.29 -6.62 -3.32
C LEU A 70 4.00 -8.06 -3.73
N THR A 71 3.25 -8.80 -2.91
CA THR A 71 3.06 -10.25 -3.06
C THR A 71 1.95 -10.65 -4.04
N SER A 72 1.00 -9.78 -4.35
CA SER A 72 -0.14 -10.09 -5.25
C SER A 72 0.15 -9.86 -6.74
N GLY A 73 1.38 -9.52 -7.12
CA GLY A 73 1.73 -9.16 -8.50
C GLY A 73 1.19 -7.80 -8.97
N ASN A 74 0.56 -7.04 -8.06
CA ASN A 74 0.00 -5.71 -8.27
C ASN A 74 1.02 -4.58 -8.05
N SER A 75 2.30 -4.91 -8.18
CA SER A 75 3.37 -3.94 -8.12
C SER A 75 4.58 -4.38 -8.93
N VAL A 76 5.45 -3.42 -9.19
CA VAL A 76 6.77 -3.61 -9.78
C VAL A 76 7.74 -2.85 -8.88
N PHE A 77 8.94 -3.36 -8.67
CA PHE A 77 9.91 -2.69 -7.82
C PHE A 77 11.33 -2.77 -8.38
N THR A 78 12.19 -1.92 -7.83
CA THR A 78 13.63 -1.95 -8.10
C THR A 78 14.38 -2.35 -6.83
N MET A 79 15.58 -2.87 -7.00
CA MET A 79 16.51 -3.20 -5.92
C MET A 79 17.95 -2.99 -6.38
N SER A 80 18.86 -2.77 -5.44
CA SER A 80 20.29 -2.77 -5.72
C SER A 80 20.78 -4.18 -6.06
N GLU A 81 21.42 -4.35 -7.21
CA GLU A 81 21.81 -5.67 -7.77
C GLU A 81 22.80 -6.47 -6.95
N ASN A 82 23.53 -5.82 -6.03
CA ASN A 82 24.68 -6.43 -5.36
C ASN A 82 24.30 -7.61 -4.44
N LYS A 83 23.02 -7.93 -4.25
CA LYS A 83 22.52 -9.06 -3.44
C LYS A 83 21.21 -9.64 -3.96
N ILE A 84 21.24 -10.29 -5.13
CA ILE A 84 20.09 -11.09 -5.60
C ILE A 84 19.94 -12.43 -4.82
N SER A 85 20.82 -12.70 -3.86
CA SER A 85 20.75 -13.81 -2.91
C SER A 85 20.54 -13.31 -1.47
N GLY A 86 19.67 -13.99 -0.71
CA GLY A 86 19.35 -13.65 0.69
C GLY A 86 18.18 -12.66 0.79
N ASN A 87 18.25 -11.74 1.75
CA ASN A 87 17.25 -10.69 1.94
C ASN A 87 17.42 -9.56 0.91
N VAL A 88 16.36 -9.28 0.17
CA VAL A 88 16.31 -8.19 -0.79
C VAL A 88 15.58 -7.00 -0.20
N THR A 89 16.18 -5.81 -0.24
CA THR A 89 15.50 -4.57 0.18
C THR A 89 14.98 -3.82 -1.04
N ILE A 90 13.72 -3.41 -1.00
CA ILE A 90 13.10 -2.64 -2.08
C ILE A 90 13.57 -1.19 -2.03
N ASP A 91 14.13 -0.72 -3.15
CA ASP A 91 14.52 0.67 -3.33
C ASP A 91 13.31 1.55 -3.64
N TYR A 92 12.62 1.23 -4.74
CA TYR A 92 11.44 1.93 -5.22
C TYR A 92 10.33 0.93 -5.57
N LEU A 93 9.10 1.27 -5.23
CA LEU A 93 7.91 0.47 -5.50
C LEU A 93 6.98 1.23 -6.43
N PHE A 94 6.42 0.54 -7.41
CA PHE A 94 5.46 1.06 -8.37
C PHE A 94 4.17 0.26 -8.23
N ILE A 95 3.05 0.93 -7.95
CA ILE A 95 1.76 0.31 -7.65
C ILE A 95 0.92 0.27 -8.92
N SER A 96 0.29 -0.87 -9.20
CA SER A 96 -0.67 -0.97 -10.31
C SER A 96 -1.92 -0.13 -10.05
N LEU A 97 -2.44 0.49 -11.10
CA LEU A 97 -3.69 1.23 -11.10
C LEU A 97 -4.77 0.50 -11.91
N PRO A 98 -6.06 0.64 -11.53
CA PRO A 98 -6.58 1.38 -10.38
C PRO A 98 -6.32 0.68 -9.03
N ASP A 99 -6.22 1.45 -7.94
CA ASP A 99 -6.18 0.93 -6.57
C ASP A 99 -7.02 1.80 -5.61
N PRO A 100 -8.00 1.22 -4.89
CA PRO A 100 -8.44 -0.18 -4.98
C PRO A 100 -9.07 -0.48 -6.35
N ALA A 101 -8.83 -1.69 -6.89
CA ALA A 101 -9.39 -2.08 -8.19
C ALA A 101 -10.91 -2.28 -8.11
N PHE A 102 -11.37 -2.95 -7.05
CA PHE A 102 -12.79 -3.15 -6.77
C PHE A 102 -13.02 -3.18 -5.25
N CYS A 103 -13.80 -2.25 -4.73
CA CYS A 103 -14.40 -2.37 -3.41
C CYS A 103 -15.91 -2.63 -3.55
N PRO A 104 -16.53 -3.36 -2.61
CA PRO A 104 -17.98 -3.51 -2.59
C PRO A 104 -18.65 -2.12 -2.61
N ILE A 105 -19.49 -1.88 -3.61
CA ILE A 105 -20.09 -0.56 -3.90
C ILE A 105 -21.05 -0.11 -2.79
N VAL A 106 -21.55 -1.05 -1.99
CA VAL A 106 -22.63 -0.79 -1.03
C VAL A 106 -22.06 -0.72 0.38
N LEU A 107 -21.57 0.45 0.78
CA LEU A 107 -21.73 0.85 2.16
C LEU A 107 -23.20 1.24 2.31
N THR A 108 -24.06 0.25 2.59
CA THR A 108 -25.44 0.54 3.01
C THR A 108 -25.36 1.60 4.10
N GLN A 109 -26.20 2.62 4.06
CA GLN A 109 -26.16 3.67 5.08
C GLN A 109 -26.40 3.02 6.46
N ILE A 110 -25.34 2.83 7.24
CA ILE A 110 -25.41 2.12 8.50
C ILE A 110 -25.83 3.09 9.58
N ASN A 111 -27.09 2.96 10.01
CA ASN A 111 -27.64 3.74 11.09
C ASN A 111 -27.38 3.04 12.43
N CYS A 112 -26.42 3.58 13.17
CA CYS A 112 -26.11 3.15 14.52
C CYS A 112 -27.05 3.82 15.54
N GLN A 113 -27.67 3.03 16.41
CA GLN A 113 -28.62 3.51 17.44
C GLN A 113 -27.89 4.00 18.71
N ASN A 114 -28.63 4.60 19.65
CA ASN A 114 -28.14 4.88 21.01
C ASN A 114 -26.85 5.72 21.07
N ASN A 115 -26.75 6.75 20.21
CA ASN A 115 -25.58 7.64 20.11
C ASN A 115 -24.25 6.91 19.86
N THR A 116 -24.31 5.75 19.19
CA THR A 116 -23.13 5.03 18.71
C THR A 116 -22.78 5.48 17.28
N VAL A 117 -21.55 5.27 16.85
CA VAL A 117 -21.08 5.58 15.50
C VAL A 117 -20.72 4.30 14.76
N ALA A 118 -21.00 4.27 13.46
CA ALA A 118 -20.54 3.19 12.61
C ALA A 118 -19.00 3.22 12.55
N THR A 119 -18.40 2.06 12.78
CA THR A 119 -16.95 1.89 12.67
C THR A 119 -16.62 0.98 11.52
N TYR A 120 -15.41 1.12 11.00
CA TYR A 120 -14.95 0.40 9.84
C TYR A 120 -13.58 -0.19 10.11
N GLN A 121 -13.28 -1.27 9.42
CA GLN A 121 -11.93 -1.80 9.29
C GLN A 121 -11.50 -1.68 7.84
N ARG A 122 -10.24 -1.31 7.65
CA ARG A 122 -9.64 -1.17 6.32
C ARG A 122 -8.78 -2.38 6.02
N ALA A 123 -9.12 -3.12 4.97
CA ALA A 123 -8.39 -4.32 4.55
C ALA A 123 -7.06 -3.95 3.86
N ALA A 124 -6.22 -4.96 3.60
CA ALA A 124 -4.99 -4.78 2.82
C ALA A 124 -5.26 -4.35 1.37
N THR A 125 -6.48 -4.56 0.86
CA THR A 125 -6.94 -4.03 -0.42
C THR A 125 -7.35 -2.56 -0.35
N ARG A 126 -7.12 -1.86 0.77
CA ARG A 126 -7.62 -0.51 1.11
C ARG A 126 -9.14 -0.37 1.19
N CYS A 127 -9.91 -1.41 0.84
CA CYS A 127 -11.36 -1.42 0.99
C CYS A 127 -11.79 -1.35 2.46
N GLN A 128 -12.84 -0.58 2.70
CA GLN A 128 -13.44 -0.44 4.01
C GLN A 128 -14.59 -1.43 4.16
N SER A 129 -14.67 -2.09 5.31
CA SER A 129 -15.80 -2.94 5.67
C SER A 129 -16.34 -2.52 7.03
N PHE A 130 -17.65 -2.56 7.18
CA PHE A 130 -18.30 -2.24 8.45
C PHE A 130 -17.81 -3.18 9.56
N ASN A 131 -17.47 -2.60 10.69
CA ASN A 131 -16.95 -3.29 11.86
C ASN A 131 -17.81 -3.04 13.11
N GLY A 132 -19.12 -2.85 12.94
CA GLY A 132 -20.05 -2.65 14.04
C GLY A 132 -20.16 -1.19 14.50
N CYS A 133 -21.07 -0.95 15.44
CA CYS A 133 -21.25 0.35 16.07
C CYS A 133 -20.41 0.45 17.35
N ALA A 134 -19.83 1.62 17.61
CA ALA A 134 -19.04 1.92 18.80
C ALA A 134 -19.66 3.09 19.57
N LYS A 135 -19.62 3.05 20.91
CA LYS A 135 -19.95 4.23 21.71
C LYS A 135 -18.94 5.32 21.41
N LYS A 136 -19.39 6.56 21.23
CA LYS A 136 -18.48 7.72 21.14
C LYS A 136 -17.74 7.84 22.46
N GLY A 137 -16.42 7.87 22.39
CA GLY A 137 -15.55 8.06 23.56
C GLY A 137 -14.56 9.19 23.35
N VAL A 138 -13.70 9.39 24.35
CA VAL A 138 -12.58 10.34 24.23
C VAL A 138 -11.57 9.76 23.24
N CYS A 139 -11.21 10.58 22.24
CA CYS A 139 -10.19 10.25 21.27
C CYS A 139 -8.87 10.91 21.64
N PRO A 140 -7.73 10.20 21.50
CA PRO A 140 -6.44 10.82 21.69
C PRO A 140 -6.28 11.97 20.67
N LEU A 141 -5.80 13.12 21.13
CA LEU A 141 -5.44 14.23 20.27
C LEU A 141 -4.15 13.88 19.53
N SER A 142 -4.26 13.13 18.45
CA SER A 142 -3.14 12.83 17.56
C SER A 142 -3.12 13.81 16.39
N VAL A 143 -2.03 14.55 16.26
CA VAL A 143 -1.74 15.37 15.08
C VAL A 143 -0.98 14.49 14.09
N VAL A 144 -1.71 13.78 13.24
CA VAL A 144 -1.09 12.98 12.17
C VAL A 144 -0.89 13.88 10.95
N LYS A 145 0.37 14.00 10.50
CA LYS A 145 0.72 14.70 9.26
C LYS A 145 1.30 13.70 8.28
N CYS A 146 0.82 13.75 7.05
CA CYS A 146 1.38 12.96 5.97
C CYS A 146 2.49 13.73 5.26
N PRO A 147 3.54 13.05 4.80
CA PRO A 147 4.59 13.69 4.01
C PRO A 147 4.08 14.07 2.61
N ASN A 148 4.88 14.87 1.89
CA ASN A 148 4.56 15.26 0.51
C ASN A 148 4.33 14.04 -0.38
N GLY A 149 3.33 14.13 -1.26
CA GLY A 149 2.90 13.02 -2.10
C GLY A 149 1.87 12.10 -1.46
N TYR A 150 1.47 12.35 -0.20
CA TYR A 150 0.46 11.59 0.53
C TYR A 150 -0.67 12.46 1.07
N ASN A 151 -1.89 11.93 1.03
CA ASN A 151 -3.09 12.51 1.60
C ASN A 151 -3.44 11.84 2.92
N LEU A 152 -3.90 12.62 3.90
CA LEU A 152 -4.42 12.09 5.15
C LEU A 152 -5.83 11.53 4.92
N ALA A 153 -5.99 10.22 5.14
CA ALA A 153 -7.27 9.54 5.18
C ALA A 153 -7.61 9.11 6.61
N SER A 154 -8.89 8.95 6.93
CA SER A 154 -9.29 8.46 8.25
C SER A 154 -10.58 7.65 8.19
N VAL A 155 -10.68 6.62 9.03
CA VAL A 155 -11.91 5.85 9.22
C VAL A 155 -12.27 5.76 10.71
N PRO A 156 -13.53 5.99 11.10
CA PRO A 156 -13.97 5.74 12.48
C PRO A 156 -13.72 4.28 12.85
N SER A 157 -13.05 4.04 13.97
CA SER A 157 -12.61 2.70 14.39
C SER A 157 -13.00 2.43 15.84
N LYS A 158 -13.21 1.14 16.15
CA LYS A 158 -13.39 0.68 17.54
C LYS A 158 -12.15 0.98 18.40
N PRO A 159 -12.31 1.07 19.73
CA PRO A 159 -13.55 0.86 20.50
C PRO A 159 -14.44 2.08 20.65
N ASN A 160 -13.92 3.30 20.44
CA ASN A 160 -14.58 4.55 20.79
C ASN A 160 -15.11 5.35 19.59
N GLY A 161 -15.07 4.77 18.39
CA GLY A 161 -15.42 5.47 17.16
C GLY A 161 -14.37 6.51 16.73
N CYS A 162 -13.18 6.46 17.32
CA CYS A 162 -12.13 7.42 17.04
C CYS A 162 -11.56 7.22 15.64
N PRO A 163 -11.14 8.31 14.97
CA PRO A 163 -10.52 8.21 13.67
C PRO A 163 -9.21 7.42 13.77
N ARG A 164 -9.10 6.38 12.94
CA ARG A 164 -7.83 5.75 12.62
C ARG A 164 -7.31 6.39 11.34
N TYR A 165 -6.15 7.02 11.44
CA TYR A 165 -5.54 7.77 10.35
C TYR A 165 -4.64 6.89 9.49
N TYR A 166 -4.58 7.20 8.21
CA TYR A 166 -3.70 6.59 7.21
C TYR A 166 -3.10 7.67 6.31
N CYS A 167 -1.85 7.47 5.89
CA CYS A 167 -1.25 8.27 4.84
C CYS A 167 -1.29 7.51 3.52
N ASP A 168 -2.23 7.90 2.66
CA ASP A 168 -2.45 7.29 1.36
C ASP A 168 -1.71 8.06 0.27
N PRO A 169 -1.10 7.38 -0.73
CA PRO A 169 -0.49 8.07 -1.85
C PRO A 169 -1.52 8.94 -2.58
N SER A 170 -1.16 10.19 -2.84
CA SER A 170 -2.05 11.21 -3.43
C SER A 170 -2.54 10.89 -4.84
N PHE A 171 -1.85 9.99 -5.55
CA PHE A 171 -2.25 9.54 -6.89
C PHE A 171 -3.32 8.45 -6.86
N LEU A 172 -3.66 7.92 -5.68
CA LEU A 172 -4.72 6.92 -5.54
C LEU A 172 -6.06 7.59 -5.33
N SER A 173 -7.10 7.00 -5.93
CA SER A 173 -8.47 7.35 -5.63
C SER A 173 -8.75 7.06 -4.15
N ASN A 174 -9.48 7.96 -3.50
CA ASN A 174 -10.03 7.75 -2.15
C ASN A 174 -11.38 7.05 -2.23
#